data_AF-A0A951M4B3-F1
#
_entry.id   AF-A0A951M4B3-F1
#
_cell.length_a   1.000
_cell.length_b   1.000
_cell.length_c   1.000
_cell.angle_alpha   90.00
_cell.angle_beta   90.00
_cell.angle_gamma   90.00
#
_symmetry.space_group_name_H-M   'P 1'
#
loop_
_entity.id
_entity.type
_entity.pdbx_description
1 polymer ?
#
loop_
_entity_poly.entity_id
_entity_poly.type
_entity_poly.pdbx_seq_one_letter_code
_entity_poly.pdbx_strand_id
1 'polypeptide(L)'
;SHLQAAEEGLLQEYKSPKLVELQPWAVRHAEKAKYMTAGTYLGVLGFGYNTQVLKAKGLPEPKCWADLLDPRFKDEVQVADPASSGTAYLFVATIVQLMGEEKGFAYLEALHKNISQYTKSGIGPIKSMALGETTVGIAFIHDMITQVLDGAPIKPVVPCEGTGYETGSVSLIKGAPDPQDAKRFYDFALSKEAQDINFRLKIFSIPSNKSAQIGELAPKLDEIKLIDYDAAKWGTAAERTGLLKKFDADVKSQAK
;
A
#
# COMPACT_ATOMS: atom_id res chain seq x y z
N SER A 1 12.17 -6.53 -3.21
CA SER A 1 11.77 -5.65 -2.07
C SER A 1 12.88 -5.63 -1.02
N HIS A 2 12.79 -4.80 0.03
CA HIS A 2 13.79 -4.82 1.14
C HIS A 2 13.89 -6.20 1.81
N LEU A 3 12.75 -6.86 2.06
CA LEU A 3 12.72 -8.18 2.69
C LEU A 3 13.28 -9.27 1.77
N GLN A 4 12.95 -9.22 0.49
CA GLN A 4 13.54 -10.13 -0.50
C GLN A 4 15.06 -9.95 -0.59
N ALA A 5 15.57 -8.70 -0.61
CA ALA A 5 17.00 -8.44 -0.62
C ALA A 5 17.69 -8.94 0.67
N ALA A 6 17.00 -8.90 1.82
CA ALA A 6 17.48 -9.50 3.05
C ALA A 6 17.57 -11.04 2.94
N GLU A 7 16.54 -11.69 2.38
CA GLU A 7 16.50 -13.14 2.15
C GLU A 7 17.60 -13.60 1.20
N GLU A 8 17.86 -12.84 0.13
CA GLU A 8 18.94 -13.07 -0.83
C GLU A 8 20.34 -12.74 -0.28
N GLY A 9 20.44 -12.30 0.97
CA GLY A 9 21.73 -12.00 1.63
C GLY A 9 22.44 -10.76 1.09
N LEU A 10 21.71 -9.86 0.44
CA LEU A 10 22.23 -8.63 -0.18
C LEU A 10 22.33 -7.46 0.80
N LEU A 11 21.72 -7.57 1.98
CA LEU A 11 21.68 -6.52 3.00
C LEU A 11 22.59 -6.84 4.18
N GLN A 12 22.97 -5.81 4.93
CA GLN A 12 23.72 -5.94 6.19
C GLN A 12 22.86 -5.52 7.39
N GLU A 13 23.01 -6.25 8.49
CA GLU A 13 22.31 -5.96 9.74
C GLU A 13 22.76 -4.60 10.31
N TYR A 14 21.80 -3.77 10.71
CA TYR A 14 22.08 -2.55 11.46
C TYR A 14 20.94 -2.20 12.43
N LYS A 15 21.24 -2.29 13.73
CA LYS A 15 20.36 -1.83 14.80
C LYS A 15 20.60 -0.34 15.04
N SER A 16 19.85 0.49 14.33
CA SER A 16 19.92 1.95 14.50
C SER A 16 19.59 2.34 15.95
N PRO A 17 20.34 3.26 16.59
CA PRO A 17 19.97 3.81 17.89
C PRO A 17 18.62 4.55 17.85
N LYS A 18 18.14 4.95 16.66
CA LYS A 18 16.85 5.62 16.48
C LYS A 18 15.64 4.70 16.69
N LEU A 19 15.81 3.38 16.76
CA LEU A 19 14.71 2.44 16.96
C LEU A 19 13.84 2.76 18.19
N VAL A 20 14.43 3.31 19.26
CA VAL A 20 13.68 3.69 20.48
C VAL A 20 12.70 4.85 20.27
N GLU A 21 12.98 5.70 19.28
CA GLU A 21 12.15 6.84 18.87
C GLU A 21 11.00 6.40 17.95
N LEU A 22 11.00 5.16 17.45
CA LEU A 22 10.07 4.69 16.44
C LEU A 22 8.80 4.05 17.02
N GLN A 23 7.70 4.23 16.29
CA GLN A 23 6.40 3.63 16.53
C GLN A 23 6.51 2.10 16.67
N PRO A 24 5.66 1.46 17.50
CA PRO A 24 5.74 0.03 17.74
C PRO A 24 5.67 -0.84 16.47
N TRP A 25 4.90 -0.42 15.46
CA TRP A 25 4.81 -1.15 14.19
C TRP A 25 6.15 -1.17 13.43
N ALA A 26 6.91 -0.08 13.49
CA ALA A 26 8.19 0.05 12.79
C ALA A 26 9.29 -0.75 13.50
N VAL A 27 9.26 -0.78 14.84
CA VAL A 27 10.14 -1.64 15.65
C VAL A 27 9.88 -3.11 15.32
N ARG A 28 8.61 -3.54 15.36
CA ARG A 28 8.23 -4.92 14.99
C ARG A 28 8.64 -5.27 13.56
N HIS A 29 8.52 -4.34 12.61
CA HIS A 29 8.98 -4.55 11.24
C HIS A 29 10.49 -4.82 11.19
N ALA A 30 11.30 -4.03 11.90
CA ALA A 30 12.73 -4.23 11.97
C ALA A 30 13.10 -5.57 12.64
N GLU A 31 12.42 -5.95 13.73
CA GLU A 31 12.62 -7.23 14.41
C GLU A 31 12.29 -8.43 13.52
N LYS A 32 11.12 -8.41 12.85
CA LYS A 32 10.72 -9.45 11.88
C LYS A 32 11.74 -9.58 10.75
N ALA A 33 12.33 -8.47 10.32
CA ALA A 33 13.38 -8.43 9.31
C ALA A 33 14.80 -8.72 9.85
N LYS A 34 14.95 -9.10 11.13
CA LYS A 34 16.25 -9.32 11.79
C LYS A 34 17.20 -8.12 11.62
N TYR A 35 16.65 -6.91 11.65
CA TYR A 35 17.35 -5.64 11.52
C TYR A 35 18.13 -5.46 10.20
N MET A 36 17.76 -6.19 9.16
CA MET A 36 18.25 -5.97 7.78
C MET A 36 17.57 -4.76 7.12
N THR A 37 16.44 -4.33 7.67
CA THR A 37 15.70 -3.14 7.24
C THR A 37 14.90 -2.55 8.39
N ALA A 38 14.54 -1.27 8.30
CA ALA A 38 13.63 -0.60 9.21
C ALA A 38 12.63 0.25 8.44
N GLY A 39 11.39 0.31 8.93
CA GLY A 39 10.34 1.12 8.33
C GLY A 39 10.58 2.62 8.55
N THR A 40 10.45 3.40 7.49
CA THR A 40 10.48 4.87 7.49
C THR A 40 9.06 5.46 7.46
N TYR A 41 8.11 4.79 6.81
CA TYR A 41 6.70 5.15 6.82
C TYR A 41 5.78 3.93 6.60
N LEU A 42 4.51 4.09 6.92
CA LEU A 42 3.44 3.13 6.66
C LEU A 42 2.39 3.75 5.73
N GLY A 43 2.09 3.05 4.64
CA GLY A 43 1.05 3.42 3.67
C GLY A 43 -0.15 2.48 3.78
N VAL A 44 -1.31 3.00 4.19
CA VAL A 44 -2.54 2.19 4.29
C VAL A 44 -3.10 1.94 2.90
N LEU A 45 -3.34 0.68 2.56
CA LEU A 45 -4.02 0.29 1.32
C LEU A 45 -5.52 0.54 1.48
N GLY A 46 -6.16 1.05 0.44
CA GLY A 46 -7.62 1.15 0.39
C GLY A 46 -8.10 1.48 -1.01
N PHE A 47 -9.23 2.18 -1.07
CA PHE A 47 -9.71 2.75 -2.31
C PHE A 47 -10.13 4.20 -2.08
N GLY A 48 -10.34 4.93 -3.16
CA GLY A 48 -11.04 6.19 -3.12
C GLY A 48 -12.10 6.19 -4.21
N TYR A 49 -12.99 7.18 -4.17
CA TYR A 49 -13.91 7.43 -5.28
C TYR A 49 -13.97 8.91 -5.64
N ASN A 50 -14.19 9.20 -6.91
CA ASN A 50 -14.50 10.54 -7.39
C ASN A 50 -15.95 10.88 -7.02
N THR A 51 -16.12 11.80 -6.08
CA THR A 51 -17.41 12.24 -5.53
C THR A 51 -18.36 12.83 -6.59
N GLN A 52 -17.83 13.50 -7.61
CA GLN A 52 -18.65 14.12 -8.66
C GLN A 52 -19.14 13.07 -9.65
N VAL A 53 -18.24 12.19 -10.11
CA VAL A 53 -18.59 11.10 -11.03
C VAL A 53 -19.56 10.13 -10.37
N LEU A 54 -19.30 9.74 -9.11
CA LEU A 54 -20.18 8.87 -8.33
C LEU A 54 -21.60 9.43 -8.24
N LYS A 55 -21.74 10.72 -7.91
CA LYS A 55 -23.03 11.40 -7.87
C LYS A 55 -23.71 11.49 -9.24
N ALA A 56 -22.96 11.85 -10.28
CA ALA A 56 -23.48 11.98 -11.64
C ALA A 56 -24.02 10.65 -12.19
N LYS A 57 -23.38 9.54 -11.84
CA LYS A 57 -23.79 8.18 -12.22
C LYS A 57 -24.84 7.56 -11.28
N GLY A 58 -25.20 8.23 -10.19
CA GLY A 58 -26.16 7.71 -9.20
C GLY A 58 -25.67 6.46 -8.47
N LEU A 59 -24.36 6.30 -8.33
CA LEU A 59 -23.74 5.14 -7.67
C LEU A 59 -23.76 5.32 -6.14
N PRO A 60 -23.93 4.23 -5.36
CA PRO A 60 -23.88 4.30 -3.90
C PRO A 60 -22.45 4.61 -3.43
N GLU A 61 -22.29 5.29 -2.29
CA GLU A 61 -20.96 5.45 -1.69
C GLU A 61 -20.43 4.11 -1.16
N PRO A 62 -19.31 3.57 -1.69
CA PRO A 62 -18.73 2.33 -1.18
C PRO A 62 -17.96 2.59 0.12
N LYS A 63 -18.10 1.66 1.08
CA LYS A 63 -17.47 1.71 2.42
C LYS A 63 -16.61 0.49 2.71
N CYS A 64 -16.87 -0.61 2.02
CA CYS A 64 -16.30 -1.92 2.24
C CYS A 64 -15.73 -2.46 0.93
N TRP A 65 -14.81 -3.43 0.99
CA TRP A 65 -14.32 -4.13 -0.20
C TRP A 65 -15.50 -4.78 -0.94
N ALA A 66 -16.42 -5.41 -0.20
CA ALA A 66 -17.61 -6.05 -0.76
C ALA A 66 -18.50 -5.11 -1.59
N ASP A 67 -18.54 -3.81 -1.26
CA ASP A 67 -19.38 -2.85 -2.00
C ASP A 67 -18.89 -2.63 -3.43
N LEU A 68 -17.60 -2.85 -3.69
CA LEU A 68 -17.02 -2.74 -5.03
C LEU A 68 -17.47 -3.87 -5.97
N LEU A 69 -18.12 -4.91 -5.45
CA LEU A 69 -18.70 -6.00 -6.24
C LEU A 69 -20.09 -5.67 -6.78
N ASP A 70 -20.71 -4.56 -6.37
CA ASP A 70 -22.03 -4.17 -6.88
C ASP A 70 -21.96 -4.02 -8.41
N PRO A 71 -22.81 -4.70 -9.19
CA PRO A 71 -22.79 -4.64 -10.66
C PRO A 71 -22.97 -3.23 -11.23
N ARG A 72 -23.49 -2.28 -10.44
CA ARG A 72 -23.55 -0.86 -10.82
C ARG A 72 -22.16 -0.24 -11.02
N PHE A 73 -21.10 -0.81 -10.44
CA PHE A 73 -19.71 -0.41 -10.67
C PHE A 73 -19.07 -1.09 -11.90
N LYS A 74 -19.85 -1.74 -12.78
CA LYS A 74 -19.30 -2.33 -14.01
C LYS A 74 -18.51 -1.30 -14.82
N ASP A 75 -17.25 -1.61 -15.11
CA ASP A 75 -16.28 -0.73 -15.78
C ASP A 75 -16.04 0.62 -15.07
N GLU A 76 -16.28 0.70 -13.75
CA GLU A 76 -16.12 1.92 -12.94
C GLU A 76 -14.97 1.87 -11.94
N VAL A 77 -14.26 0.75 -11.86
CA VAL A 77 -13.15 0.54 -10.91
C VAL A 77 -11.83 0.39 -11.66
N GLN A 78 -10.76 0.99 -11.15
CA GLN A 78 -9.40 0.73 -11.61
C GLN A 78 -8.49 0.30 -10.47
N VAL A 79 -7.56 -0.58 -10.80
CA VAL A 79 -6.44 -1.00 -9.95
C VAL A 79 -5.23 -1.21 -10.85
N ALA A 80 -4.02 -1.14 -10.30
CA ALA A 80 -2.85 -1.44 -11.10
C ALA A 80 -2.74 -2.95 -11.41
N ASP A 81 -1.92 -3.31 -12.38
CA ASP A 81 -1.62 -4.70 -12.71
C ASP A 81 -0.59 -5.27 -11.71
N PRO A 82 -0.93 -6.33 -10.95
CA PRO A 82 -0.04 -6.88 -9.92
C PRO A 82 1.26 -7.48 -10.48
N ALA A 83 1.32 -7.82 -11.77
CA ALA A 83 2.56 -8.28 -12.40
C ALA A 83 3.62 -7.16 -12.46
N SER A 84 3.18 -5.91 -12.66
CA SER A 84 4.04 -4.74 -12.84
C SER A 84 4.06 -3.76 -11.66
N SER A 85 3.08 -3.82 -10.77
CA SER A 85 2.90 -2.88 -9.67
C SER A 85 2.93 -3.56 -8.30
N GLY A 86 3.81 -3.08 -7.42
CA GLY A 86 3.88 -3.53 -6.02
C GLY A 86 2.60 -3.23 -5.23
N THR A 87 1.95 -2.09 -5.48
CA THR A 87 0.66 -1.73 -4.86
C THR A 87 -0.42 -2.76 -5.16
N ALA A 88 -0.51 -3.20 -6.42
CA ALA A 88 -1.52 -4.18 -6.83
C ALA A 88 -1.17 -5.58 -6.32
N TYR A 89 0.11 -5.96 -6.29
CA TYR A 89 0.52 -7.20 -5.65
C TYR A 89 0.13 -7.22 -4.17
N LEU A 90 0.39 -6.13 -3.44
CA LEU A 90 -0.02 -5.98 -2.05
C LEU A 90 -1.54 -6.08 -1.89
N PHE A 91 -2.32 -5.50 -2.82
CA PHE A 91 -3.78 -5.63 -2.81
C PHE A 91 -4.23 -7.09 -2.94
N VAL A 92 -3.71 -7.84 -3.91
CA VAL A 92 -4.05 -9.26 -4.08
C VAL A 92 -3.67 -10.07 -2.82
N ALA A 93 -2.45 -9.88 -2.31
CA ALA A 93 -1.98 -10.56 -1.10
C ALA A 93 -2.80 -10.17 0.15
N THR A 94 -3.21 -8.90 0.25
CA THR A 94 -4.08 -8.41 1.33
C THR A 94 -5.41 -9.13 1.28
N ILE A 95 -6.11 -9.13 0.15
CA ILE A 95 -7.42 -9.76 0.01
C ILE A 95 -7.35 -11.25 0.33
N VAL A 96 -6.36 -11.96 -0.20
CA VAL A 96 -6.15 -13.39 0.07
C VAL A 96 -5.88 -13.66 1.55
N GLN A 97 -5.10 -12.81 2.23
CA GLN A 97 -4.83 -12.96 3.65
C GLN A 97 -6.05 -12.64 4.52
N LEU A 98 -6.84 -11.64 4.13
CA LEU A 98 -8.02 -11.18 4.86
C LEU A 98 -9.16 -12.20 4.80
N MET A 99 -9.37 -12.79 3.63
CA MET A 99 -10.54 -13.63 3.34
C MET A 99 -10.21 -15.14 3.33
N GLY A 100 -8.93 -15.50 3.31
CA GLY A 100 -8.46 -16.83 2.93
C GLY A 100 -8.37 -16.98 1.40
N GLU A 101 -7.57 -17.93 0.93
CA GLU A 101 -7.23 -18.04 -0.50
C GLU A 101 -8.46 -18.25 -1.39
N GLU A 102 -9.29 -19.24 -1.11
CA GLU A 102 -10.46 -19.55 -1.93
C GLU A 102 -11.44 -18.35 -2.03
N LYS A 103 -11.83 -17.78 -0.89
CA LYS A 103 -12.76 -16.64 -0.85
C LYS A 103 -12.11 -15.37 -1.41
N GLY A 104 -10.82 -15.18 -1.17
CA GLY A 104 -10.08 -14.03 -1.69
C GLY A 104 -10.00 -14.05 -3.21
N PHE A 105 -9.72 -15.20 -3.82
CA PHE A 105 -9.74 -15.33 -5.28
C PHE A 105 -11.16 -15.19 -5.86
N ALA A 106 -12.18 -15.75 -5.20
CA ALA A 106 -13.57 -15.55 -5.60
C ALA A 106 -13.97 -14.05 -5.57
N TYR A 107 -13.50 -13.30 -4.56
CA TYR A 107 -13.69 -11.85 -4.51
C TYR A 107 -12.97 -11.14 -5.67
N LEU A 108 -11.71 -11.49 -5.94
CA LEU A 108 -10.93 -10.87 -7.01
C LEU A 108 -11.53 -11.13 -8.40
N GLU A 109 -12.03 -12.35 -8.64
CA GLU A 109 -12.76 -12.73 -9.85
C GLU A 109 -14.06 -11.92 -9.99
N ALA A 110 -14.84 -11.81 -8.91
CA ALA A 110 -16.05 -10.99 -8.93
C ALA A 110 -15.75 -9.51 -9.19
N LEU A 111 -14.70 -8.97 -8.55
CA LEU A 111 -14.27 -7.59 -8.73
C LEU A 111 -13.79 -7.34 -10.17
N HIS A 112 -13.15 -8.31 -10.81
CA HIS A 112 -12.62 -8.17 -12.16
C HIS A 112 -13.68 -7.71 -13.18
N LYS A 113 -14.93 -8.15 -13.00
CA LYS A 113 -16.08 -7.75 -13.83
C LYS A 113 -16.39 -6.25 -13.75
N ASN A 114 -15.97 -5.60 -12.67
CA ASN A 114 -16.12 -4.17 -12.43
C ASN A 114 -14.84 -3.38 -12.75
N ILE A 115 -13.71 -4.05 -12.95
CA ILE A 115 -12.45 -3.39 -13.31
C ILE A 115 -12.52 -2.92 -14.77
N SER A 116 -12.45 -1.62 -15.02
CA SER A 116 -12.36 -1.06 -16.37
C SER A 116 -10.98 -1.31 -16.97
N GLN A 117 -9.92 -1.08 -16.19
CA GLN A 117 -8.54 -1.22 -16.62
C GLN A 117 -7.60 -1.63 -15.48
N TYR A 118 -6.64 -2.50 -15.81
CA TYR A 118 -5.45 -2.72 -15.00
C TYR A 118 -4.34 -1.77 -15.45
N THR A 119 -4.01 -0.77 -14.65
CA THR A 119 -2.99 0.24 -15.02
C THR A 119 -1.58 -0.31 -14.79
N LYS A 120 -0.60 0.10 -15.61
CA LYS A 120 0.80 -0.35 -15.42
C LYS A 120 1.42 0.20 -14.13
N SER A 121 1.08 1.43 -13.74
CA SER A 121 1.61 2.08 -12.54
C SER A 121 0.63 1.98 -11.37
N GLY A 122 1.14 1.81 -10.15
CA GLY A 122 0.36 1.79 -8.89
C GLY A 122 -0.44 3.06 -8.62
N ILE A 123 0.07 4.22 -9.04
CA ILE A 123 -0.61 5.52 -8.92
C ILE A 123 -1.55 5.81 -10.09
N GLY A 124 -1.59 4.95 -11.12
CA GLY A 124 -2.44 5.11 -12.30
C GLY A 124 -3.92 5.32 -11.94
N PRO A 125 -4.54 4.48 -11.10
CA PRO A 125 -5.96 4.60 -10.76
C PRO A 125 -6.28 5.91 -10.05
N ILE A 126 -5.35 6.44 -9.26
CA ILE A 126 -5.51 7.72 -8.57
C ILE A 126 -5.60 8.87 -9.57
N LYS A 127 -4.74 8.88 -10.59
CA LYS A 127 -4.76 9.91 -11.64
C LYS A 127 -6.05 9.84 -12.47
N SER A 128 -6.42 8.65 -12.92
CA SER A 128 -7.69 8.44 -13.65
C SER A 128 -8.88 8.91 -12.83
N MET A 129 -8.90 8.62 -11.53
CA MET A 129 -9.97 9.03 -10.63
C MET A 129 -9.98 10.55 -10.41
N ALA A 130 -8.82 11.19 -10.24
CA ALA A 130 -8.72 12.64 -10.11
C ALA A 130 -9.25 13.36 -11.36
N LEU A 131 -9.00 12.80 -12.55
CA LEU A 131 -9.49 13.29 -13.84
C LEU A 131 -10.96 12.91 -14.13
N GLY A 132 -11.56 12.03 -13.32
CA GLY A 132 -12.92 11.54 -13.52
C GLY A 132 -13.07 10.49 -14.63
N GLU A 133 -11.96 9.91 -15.10
CA GLU A 133 -11.93 8.84 -16.11
C GLU A 133 -12.37 7.48 -15.53
N THR A 134 -12.31 7.34 -14.20
CA THR A 134 -12.87 6.20 -13.45
C THR A 134 -13.55 6.69 -12.18
N THR A 135 -14.56 5.95 -11.70
CA THR A 135 -15.26 6.33 -10.47
C THR A 135 -14.45 5.94 -9.23
N VAL A 136 -13.89 4.73 -9.19
CA VAL A 136 -13.19 4.17 -8.03
C VAL A 136 -11.76 3.78 -8.40
N GLY A 137 -10.80 4.15 -7.56
CA GLY A 137 -9.40 3.73 -7.69
C GLY A 137 -8.90 3.01 -6.45
N ILE A 138 -8.34 1.81 -6.60
CA ILE A 138 -7.70 1.04 -5.53
C ILE A 138 -6.19 1.37 -5.50
N ALA A 139 -5.71 1.93 -4.39
CA ALA A 139 -4.33 2.35 -4.20
C ALA A 139 -4.06 2.71 -2.72
N PHE A 140 -2.96 3.41 -2.42
CA PHE A 140 -2.68 3.88 -1.07
C PHE A 140 -3.42 5.16 -0.72
N ILE A 141 -3.95 5.23 0.50
CA ILE A 141 -4.76 6.35 0.98
C ILE A 141 -3.95 7.66 1.01
N HIS A 142 -2.67 7.61 1.38
CA HIS A 142 -1.83 8.81 1.43
C HIS A 142 -1.62 9.46 0.06
N ASP A 143 -1.50 8.67 -1.01
CA ASP A 143 -1.41 9.19 -2.37
C ASP A 143 -2.72 9.85 -2.82
N MET A 144 -3.87 9.30 -2.40
CA MET A 144 -5.18 9.90 -2.68
C MET A 144 -5.34 11.23 -1.94
N ILE A 145 -4.89 11.30 -0.68
CA ILE A 145 -4.92 12.54 0.11
C ILE A 145 -4.09 13.64 -0.56
N THR A 146 -2.92 13.31 -1.13
CA THR A 146 -2.13 14.28 -1.90
C THR A 146 -2.97 14.89 -3.03
N GLN A 147 -3.72 14.08 -3.80
CA GLN A 147 -4.60 14.61 -4.84
C GLN A 147 -5.78 15.44 -4.28
N VAL A 148 -6.34 15.05 -3.13
CA VAL A 148 -7.39 15.84 -2.46
C VAL A 148 -6.86 17.22 -2.06
N LEU A 149 -5.64 17.29 -1.54
CA LEU A 149 -4.98 18.56 -1.20
C LEU A 149 -4.68 19.43 -2.43
N ASP A 150 -4.54 18.80 -3.60
CA ASP A 150 -4.41 19.47 -4.89
C ASP A 150 -5.78 19.82 -5.53
N GLY A 151 -6.88 19.57 -4.82
CA GLY A 151 -8.24 19.95 -5.22
C GLY A 151 -9.01 18.89 -6.02
N ALA A 152 -8.47 17.68 -6.17
CA ALA A 152 -9.21 16.60 -6.83
C ALA A 152 -10.45 16.20 -6.00
N PRO A 153 -11.60 15.94 -6.63
CA PRO A 153 -12.86 15.62 -5.94
C PRO A 153 -12.90 14.15 -5.46
N ILE A 154 -11.84 13.69 -4.82
CA ILE A 154 -11.67 12.31 -4.34
C ILE A 154 -12.09 12.23 -2.86
N LYS A 155 -12.78 11.15 -2.50
CA LYS A 155 -12.97 10.74 -1.10
C LYS A 155 -12.24 9.41 -0.87
N PRO A 156 -11.13 9.40 -0.10
CA PRO A 156 -10.47 8.18 0.30
C PRO A 156 -11.31 7.36 1.29
N VAL A 157 -11.20 6.04 1.24
CA VAL A 157 -11.96 5.10 2.05
C VAL A 157 -11.05 3.98 2.54
N VAL A 158 -10.99 3.84 3.86
CA VAL A 158 -10.44 2.65 4.52
C VAL A 158 -11.54 1.60 4.61
N PRO A 159 -11.38 0.41 4.01
CA PRO A 159 -12.46 -0.58 3.91
C PRO A 159 -12.84 -1.19 5.26
N CYS A 160 -14.15 -1.38 5.47
CA CYS A 160 -14.72 -1.74 6.78
C CYS A 160 -14.33 -3.13 7.31
N GLU A 161 -14.01 -4.07 6.40
CA GLU A 161 -13.52 -5.42 6.71
C GLU A 161 -12.11 -5.38 7.31
N GLY A 162 -11.38 -4.31 7.02
CA GLY A 162 -9.95 -4.17 7.30
C GLY A 162 -9.14 -4.14 6.01
N THR A 163 -7.84 -3.90 6.16
CA THR A 163 -6.94 -3.75 5.01
C THR A 163 -5.49 -4.04 5.38
N GLY A 164 -4.66 -4.13 4.36
CA GLY A 164 -3.22 -4.23 4.46
C GLY A 164 -2.55 -2.87 4.40
N TYR A 165 -1.22 -2.91 4.40
CA TYR A 165 -0.41 -1.72 4.33
C TYR A 165 0.93 -2.05 3.70
N GLU A 166 1.58 -1.04 3.15
CA GLU A 166 3.00 -1.11 2.85
C GLU A 166 3.83 -0.52 3.98
N THR A 167 5.08 -0.97 4.07
CA THR A 167 6.10 -0.32 4.86
C THR A 167 7.18 0.16 3.90
N GLY A 168 7.26 1.47 3.72
CA GLY A 168 8.44 2.08 3.13
C GLY A 168 9.60 1.90 4.10
N SER A 169 10.76 1.49 3.60
CA SER A 169 11.86 1.11 4.46
C SER A 169 13.20 1.68 4.00
N VAL A 170 14.17 1.64 4.91
CA VAL A 170 15.58 1.90 4.63
C VAL A 170 16.40 0.65 4.94
N SER A 171 17.44 0.40 4.15
CA SER A 171 18.33 -0.76 4.28
C SER A 171 19.75 -0.37 3.94
N LEU A 172 20.70 -1.12 4.48
CA LEU A 172 22.10 -1.01 4.10
C LEU A 172 22.48 -2.18 3.17
N ILE A 173 23.07 -1.85 2.03
CA ILE A 173 23.58 -2.85 1.09
C ILE A 173 24.86 -3.46 1.67
N LYS A 174 24.96 -4.79 1.61
CA LYS A 174 26.15 -5.54 2.04
C LYS A 174 27.33 -5.21 1.14
N GLY A 175 28.46 -4.83 1.74
CA GLY A 175 29.66 -4.45 0.98
C GLY A 175 29.58 -3.09 0.29
N ALA A 176 28.67 -2.21 0.72
CA ALA A 176 28.62 -0.83 0.24
C ALA A 176 29.97 -0.11 0.47
N PRO A 177 30.43 0.73 -0.49
CA PRO A 177 31.76 1.35 -0.44
C PRO A 177 31.94 2.30 0.76
N ASP A 178 30.86 2.95 1.20
CA ASP A 178 30.87 3.96 2.26
C ASP A 178 29.97 3.57 3.44
N PRO A 179 30.32 2.55 4.24
CA PRO A 179 29.44 1.99 5.26
C PRO A 179 29.12 2.97 6.41
N GLN A 180 29.99 3.96 6.67
CA GLN A 180 29.78 4.95 7.73
C GLN A 180 28.75 6.01 7.31
N ASP A 181 28.85 6.55 6.10
CA ASP A 181 27.85 7.47 5.55
C ASP A 181 26.50 6.80 5.35
N ALA A 182 26.49 5.54 4.90
CA ALA A 182 25.26 4.79 4.76
C ALA A 182 24.52 4.63 6.11
N LYS A 183 25.24 4.37 7.21
CA LYS A 183 24.66 4.34 8.57
C LYS A 183 24.14 5.71 9.01
N ARG A 184 24.89 6.79 8.74
CA ARG A 184 24.42 8.17 9.00
C ARG A 184 23.12 8.48 8.27
N PHE A 185 23.03 8.10 6.99
CA PHE A 185 21.81 8.27 6.20
C PHE A 185 20.65 7.42 6.74
N TYR A 186 20.92 6.18 7.13
CA TYR A 186 19.93 5.31 7.74
C TYR A 186 19.33 5.93 9.02
N ASP A 187 20.19 6.44 9.92
CA ASP A 187 19.75 7.11 11.14
C ASP A 187 19.01 8.42 10.85
N PHE A 188 19.46 9.19 9.86
CA PHE A 188 18.78 10.38 9.38
C PHE A 188 17.37 10.04 8.87
N ALA A 189 17.21 9.02 8.02
CA ALA A 189 15.92 8.60 7.48
C ALA A 189 14.89 8.18 8.55
N LEU A 190 15.38 7.72 9.71
CA LEU A 190 14.56 7.36 10.88
C LEU A 190 14.31 8.54 11.85
N SER A 191 14.95 9.69 11.62
CA SER A 191 14.81 10.86 12.48
C SER A 191 13.50 11.61 12.23
N LYS A 192 13.04 12.33 13.27
CA LYS A 192 11.95 13.31 13.15
C LYS A 192 12.21 14.32 12.02
N GLU A 193 13.44 14.82 11.91
CA GLU A 193 13.79 15.86 10.94
C GLU A 193 13.56 15.41 9.50
N ALA A 194 14.02 14.21 9.15
CA ALA A 194 13.82 13.66 7.82
C ALA A 194 12.35 13.36 7.55
N GLN A 195 11.64 12.79 8.52
CA GLN A 195 10.24 12.41 8.32
C GLN A 195 9.30 13.62 8.27
N ASP A 196 9.63 14.72 8.95
CA ASP A 196 8.93 16.00 8.82
C ASP A 196 9.06 16.64 7.43
N ILE A 197 10.01 16.19 6.58
CA ILE A 197 10.05 16.60 5.17
C ILE A 197 8.75 16.21 4.48
N ASN A 198 8.26 14.98 4.70
CA ASN A 198 7.02 14.50 4.10
C ASN A 198 5.84 15.39 4.49
N PHE A 199 5.73 15.76 5.77
CA PHE A 199 4.71 16.70 6.23
C PHE A 199 4.76 18.05 5.49
N ARG A 200 5.96 18.64 5.36
CA ARG A 200 6.14 19.93 4.64
C ARG A 200 5.77 19.82 3.16
N LEU A 201 6.04 18.67 2.54
CA LEU A 201 5.69 18.36 1.17
C LEU A 201 4.24 17.86 1.00
N LYS A 202 3.44 17.85 2.08
CA LYS A 202 2.07 17.34 2.10
C LYS A 202 1.93 15.86 1.71
N ILE A 203 2.97 15.07 1.94
CA ILE A 203 2.97 13.62 1.79
C ILE A 203 2.54 13.02 3.14
N PHE A 204 1.29 12.56 3.21
CA PHE A 204 0.67 12.14 4.48
C PHE A 204 0.68 10.61 4.68
N SER A 205 1.80 9.96 4.33
CA SER A 205 2.10 8.62 4.82
C SER A 205 2.39 8.67 6.33
N ILE A 206 2.12 7.59 7.06
CA ILE A 206 2.27 7.60 8.51
C ILE A 206 3.76 7.45 8.86
N PRO A 207 4.40 8.43 9.50
CA PRO A 207 5.82 8.37 9.80
C PRO A 207 6.12 7.28 10.84
N SER A 208 7.33 6.70 10.76
CA SER A 208 7.77 5.72 11.75
C SER A 208 8.27 6.35 13.04
N ASN A 209 8.73 7.60 13.06
CA ASN A 209 9.19 8.30 14.25
C ASN A 209 7.99 8.85 15.05
N LYS A 210 7.92 8.58 16.36
CA LYS A 210 6.79 8.99 17.22
C LYS A 210 6.61 10.50 17.31
N SER A 211 7.69 11.26 17.11
CA SER A 211 7.69 12.71 17.24
C SER A 211 7.52 13.43 15.91
N ALA A 212 7.46 12.72 14.79
CA ALA A 212 7.24 13.33 13.48
C ALA A 212 5.82 13.88 13.33
N GLN A 213 5.68 14.95 12.57
CA GLN A 213 4.40 15.57 12.27
C GLN A 213 3.59 14.69 11.33
N ILE A 214 2.29 14.64 11.56
CA ILE A 214 1.33 13.92 10.72
C ILE A 214 0.21 14.88 10.29
N GLY A 215 -0.17 14.82 9.02
CA GLY A 215 -1.25 15.64 8.49
C GLY A 215 -2.60 15.24 9.09
N GLU A 216 -3.50 16.19 9.30
CA GLU A 216 -4.84 15.93 9.86
C GLU A 216 -5.67 14.95 9.02
N LEU A 217 -5.43 14.92 7.70
CA LEU A 217 -6.09 14.00 6.78
C LEU A 217 -5.45 12.61 6.74
N ALA A 218 -4.29 12.41 7.37
CA ALA A 218 -3.61 11.12 7.36
C ALA A 218 -4.47 10.04 8.04
N PRO A 219 -4.37 8.77 7.60
CA PRO A 219 -5.07 7.68 8.27
C PRO A 219 -4.63 7.54 9.72
N LYS A 220 -5.59 7.43 10.64
CA LYS A 220 -5.33 7.20 12.06
C LYS A 220 -5.27 5.70 12.35
N LEU A 221 -4.08 5.19 12.67
CA LEU A 221 -3.84 3.75 12.77
C LEU A 221 -4.67 3.04 13.84
N ASP A 222 -5.00 3.71 14.93
CA ASP A 222 -5.83 3.20 16.03
C ASP A 222 -7.32 3.06 15.65
N GLU A 223 -7.76 3.74 14.60
CA GLU A 223 -9.12 3.66 14.05
C GLU A 223 -9.23 2.64 12.89
N ILE A 224 -8.12 1.99 12.50
CA ILE A 224 -8.04 1.12 11.31
C ILE A 224 -7.79 -0.33 11.69
N LYS A 225 -8.61 -1.22 11.12
CA LYS A 225 -8.37 -2.67 11.19
C LYS A 225 -7.28 -3.07 10.19
N LEU A 226 -6.03 -3.02 10.62
CA LEU A 226 -4.90 -3.55 9.85
C LEU A 226 -4.70 -5.03 10.12
N ILE A 227 -4.50 -5.81 9.06
CA ILE A 227 -3.98 -7.18 9.19
C ILE A 227 -2.54 -7.14 9.67
N ASP A 228 -2.08 -8.15 10.43
CA ASP A 228 -0.64 -8.34 10.64
C ASP A 228 -0.03 -8.94 9.37
N TYR A 229 0.22 -8.07 8.38
CA TYR A 229 0.61 -8.49 7.04
C TYR A 229 1.84 -9.40 7.07
N ASP A 230 1.67 -10.65 6.62
CA ASP A 230 2.75 -11.64 6.56
C ASP A 230 3.76 -11.34 5.44
N ALA A 231 4.59 -10.33 5.68
CA ALA A 231 5.60 -9.89 4.74
C ALA A 231 6.70 -10.95 4.53
N ALA A 232 6.85 -11.90 5.45
CA ALA A 232 7.80 -13.01 5.33
C ALA A 232 7.31 -14.04 4.31
N LYS A 233 6.01 -14.38 4.31
CA LYS A 233 5.40 -15.21 3.26
C LYS A 233 5.36 -14.46 1.93
N TRP A 234 4.64 -13.33 1.90
CA TRP A 234 4.33 -12.62 0.66
C TRP A 234 5.53 -11.88 0.05
N GLY A 235 6.64 -11.77 0.77
CA GLY A 235 7.88 -11.16 0.29
C GLY A 235 8.76 -12.10 -0.52
N THR A 236 8.53 -13.43 -0.47
CA THR A 236 9.38 -14.41 -1.15
C THR A 236 9.13 -14.42 -2.66
N ALA A 237 10.17 -14.75 -3.43
CA ALA A 237 10.05 -14.87 -4.88
C ALA A 237 9.08 -15.99 -5.30
N ALA A 238 9.02 -17.09 -4.53
CA ALA A 238 8.16 -18.24 -4.80
C ALA A 238 6.67 -17.89 -4.63
N GLU A 239 6.29 -17.34 -3.47
CA GLU A 239 4.90 -16.93 -3.20
C GLU A 239 4.46 -15.83 -4.16
N ARG A 240 5.33 -14.84 -4.42
CA ARG A 240 5.04 -13.79 -5.40
C ARG A 240 4.74 -14.38 -6.78
N THR A 241 5.58 -15.30 -7.25
CA THR A 241 5.40 -15.92 -8.56
C THR A 241 4.14 -16.78 -8.61
N GLY A 242 3.87 -17.57 -7.57
CA GLY A 242 2.68 -18.41 -7.46
C GLY A 242 1.39 -17.59 -7.47
N LEU A 243 1.31 -16.56 -6.62
CA LEU A 243 0.14 -15.70 -6.49
C LEU A 243 -0.18 -14.97 -7.79
N LEU A 244 0.85 -14.45 -8.48
CA LEU A 244 0.66 -13.76 -9.76
C LEU A 244 0.21 -14.70 -10.89
N LYS A 245 0.77 -15.91 -10.98
CA LYS A 245 0.32 -16.91 -11.95
C LYS A 245 -1.14 -17.29 -11.72
N LYS A 246 -1.52 -17.49 -10.45
CA LYS A 246 -2.90 -17.80 -10.09
C LYS A 246 -3.85 -16.64 -10.39
N PHE A 247 -3.44 -15.40 -10.09
CA PHE A 247 -4.22 -14.20 -10.45
C PHE A 247 -4.44 -14.08 -11.96
N ASP A 248 -3.41 -14.31 -12.76
CA ASP A 248 -3.55 -14.25 -14.22
C ASP A 248 -4.53 -15.32 -14.73
N ALA A 249 -4.38 -16.56 -14.27
CA ALA A 249 -5.23 -17.68 -14.67
C ALA A 249 -6.68 -17.54 -14.18
N ASP A 250 -6.89 -17.28 -12.90
CA ASP A 250 -8.20 -17.40 -12.27
C ASP A 250 -8.99 -16.09 -12.31
N VAL A 251 -8.33 -14.94 -12.52
CA VAL A 251 -8.97 -13.62 -12.48
C VAL A 251 -8.84 -12.92 -13.83
N LYS A 252 -7.62 -12.60 -14.25
CA LYS A 252 -7.40 -11.69 -15.39
C LYS A 252 -7.71 -12.31 -16.75
N SER A 253 -7.59 -13.64 -16.87
CA SER A 253 -7.94 -14.35 -18.10
C SER A 253 -9.44 -14.62 -18.27
N GLN A 254 -10.24 -14.35 -17.21
CA GLN A 254 -11.68 -14.54 -17.24
C GLN A 254 -12.37 -13.47 -18.10
N ALA A 255 -13.52 -13.81 -18.67
CA ALA A 255 -14.34 -12.84 -19.39
C ALA A 255 -15.04 -11.86 -18.42
N LYS A 256 -15.22 -10.61 -18.88
CA LYS A 256 -15.96 -9.55 -18.17
C LYS A 256 -17.46 -9.54 -18.50
#